data_AF-A0A2Z5R1M7-F1
#
_entry.id   AF-A0A2Z5R1M7-F1
#
_cell.length_a   1.000
_cell.length_b   1.000
_cell.length_c   1.000
_cell.angle_alpha   90.00
_cell.angle_beta   90.00
_cell.angle_gamma   90.00
#
_symmetry.space_group_name_H-M   'P 1'
#
loop_
_entity.id
_entity.type
_entity.pdbx_description
1 polymer ?
#
loop_
_entity_poly.entity_id
_entity_poly.type
_entity_poly.pdbx_seq_one_letter_code
_entity_poly.pdbx_strand_id
1 'polypeptide(L)'
;MTITNPTTTGAWSALTQHKASLTPNLRAWFEQDPSRAQKFSFDAADLHVDLSKNLITEETVQLLLKLAKEVNLAERRDAMFTGEHINVTEDRAVLHTALRRPKGYSPPSLLMGRMSIAMFTPF
;
A
#
# COMPACT_ATOMS: atom_id res chain seq x y z
N MET A 1 2.22 -18.36 -1.76
CA MET A 1 1.18 -17.31 -1.81
C MET A 1 0.53 -17.31 -3.18
N THR A 2 -0.80 -17.27 -3.25
CA THR A 2 -1.52 -17.16 -4.54
C THR A 2 -1.40 -15.75 -5.09
N ILE A 3 -1.07 -15.60 -6.37
CA ILE A 3 -1.09 -14.30 -7.06
C ILE A 3 -2.54 -14.01 -7.46
N THR A 4 -3.14 -13.00 -6.82
CA THR A 4 -4.48 -12.52 -7.20
C THR A 4 -4.34 -11.61 -8.41
N ASN A 5 -5.03 -11.93 -9.50
CA ASN A 5 -5.17 -10.99 -10.60
C ASN A 5 -6.10 -9.85 -10.15
N PRO A 6 -5.65 -8.58 -10.07
CA PRO A 6 -6.47 -7.48 -9.59
C PRO A 6 -7.73 -7.29 -10.44
N THR A 7 -7.70 -7.56 -11.75
CA THR A 7 -8.83 -7.27 -12.65
C THR A 7 -10.02 -8.20 -12.46
N THR A 8 -9.82 -9.33 -11.79
CA THR A 8 -10.88 -10.31 -11.49
C THR A 8 -11.51 -10.09 -10.12
N THR A 9 -11.08 -9.08 -9.38
CA THR A 9 -11.55 -8.81 -8.02
C THR A 9 -12.86 -8.01 -8.03
N GLY A 10 -13.67 -8.15 -6.98
CA GLY A 10 -14.92 -7.41 -6.85
C GLY A 10 -14.67 -5.91 -6.69
N ALA A 11 -13.60 -5.55 -5.98
CA ALA A 11 -13.16 -4.17 -5.84
C ALA A 11 -12.79 -3.53 -7.18
N TRP A 12 -12.16 -4.28 -8.10
CA TRP A 12 -11.84 -3.77 -9.43
C TRP A 12 -13.07 -3.51 -10.29
N SER A 13 -14.05 -4.42 -10.24
CA SER A 13 -15.33 -4.22 -10.90
C SER A 13 -16.05 -2.97 -10.36
N ALA A 14 -16.08 -2.80 -9.04
CA ALA A 14 -16.67 -1.63 -8.39
C ALA A 14 -15.93 -0.33 -8.73
N LEU A 15 -14.59 -0.32 -8.77
CA LEU A 15 -13.78 0.82 -9.23
C LEU A 15 -14.10 1.18 -10.68
N THR A 16 -14.28 0.17 -11.54
CA THR A 16 -14.60 0.38 -12.96
C THR A 16 -15.98 1.02 -13.11
N GLN A 17 -16.96 0.55 -12.34
CA GLN A 17 -18.31 1.12 -12.31
C GLN A 17 -18.30 2.55 -11.75
N HIS A 18 -17.62 2.78 -10.62
CA HIS A 18 -17.46 4.11 -10.01
C HIS A 18 -16.83 5.10 -10.98
N LYS A 19 -15.76 4.70 -11.68
CA LYS A 19 -15.13 5.51 -12.73
C LYS A 19 -16.11 5.87 -13.84
N ALA A 20 -16.95 4.93 -14.27
CA ALA A 20 -17.92 5.17 -15.34
C ALA A 20 -19.04 6.14 -14.92
N SER A 21 -19.41 6.17 -13.63
CA SER A 21 -20.38 7.13 -13.09
C SER A 21 -19.79 8.49 -12.72
N LEU A 22 -18.46 8.59 -12.58
CA LEU A 22 -17.80 9.80 -12.12
C LEU A 22 -17.54 10.76 -13.29
N THR A 23 -18.00 12.01 -13.16
CA THR A 23 -17.62 13.12 -14.03
C THR A 23 -16.72 14.08 -13.25
N PRO A 24 -15.39 13.98 -13.36
CA PRO A 24 -14.48 14.73 -12.50
C PRO A 24 -14.47 16.22 -12.84
N ASN A 25 -14.69 17.06 -11.82
CA ASN A 25 -14.44 18.49 -11.90
C ASN A 25 -13.79 18.95 -10.60
N LEU A 26 -12.46 18.94 -10.59
CA LEU A 26 -11.69 19.22 -9.38
C LEU A 26 -11.97 20.61 -8.81
N ARG A 27 -12.10 21.64 -9.66
CA ARG A 27 -12.41 23.00 -9.20
C ARG A 27 -13.75 23.03 -8.47
N ALA A 28 -14.79 22.46 -9.08
CA ALA A 28 -16.11 22.37 -8.46
C ALA A 28 -16.07 21.56 -7.15
N TRP A 29 -15.27 20.51 -7.06
CA TRP A 29 -15.14 19.75 -5.80
C TRP A 29 -14.50 20.56 -4.67
N PHE A 30 -13.55 21.45 -4.96
CA PHE A 30 -13.01 22.37 -3.96
C PHE A 30 -13.99 23.48 -3.58
N GLU A 31 -14.80 23.96 -4.52
CA GLU A 31 -15.87 24.92 -4.25
C GLU A 31 -16.98 24.31 -3.38
N GLN A 32 -17.35 23.05 -3.64
CA GLN A 32 -18.41 22.33 -2.93
C GLN A 32 -17.96 21.80 -1.56
N ASP A 33 -16.68 21.45 -1.40
CA ASP A 33 -16.11 20.98 -0.14
C ASP A 33 -14.87 21.78 0.22
N PRO A 34 -15.02 22.91 0.96
CA PRO A 34 -13.90 23.70 1.45
C PRO A 34 -12.93 22.93 2.35
N SER A 35 -13.37 21.81 2.94
CA SER A 35 -12.54 20.95 3.80
C SER A 35 -11.79 19.87 3.03
N ARG A 36 -11.99 19.76 1.70
CA ARG A 36 -11.36 18.73 0.84
C ARG A 36 -9.86 18.64 1.01
N ALA A 37 -9.17 19.79 1.07
CA ALA A 37 -7.72 19.84 1.29
C ALA A 37 -7.34 19.09 2.56
N GLN A 38 -8.00 19.39 3.68
CA GLN A 38 -7.76 18.74 4.96
C GLN A 38 -8.09 17.25 4.94
N LYS A 39 -9.22 16.86 4.33
CA LYS A 39 -9.66 15.45 4.27
C LYS A 39 -8.70 14.52 3.54
N PHE A 40 -8.06 15.02 2.48
CA PHE A 40 -7.15 14.24 1.65
C PHE A 40 -5.68 14.61 1.88
N SER A 41 -5.37 15.30 2.97
CA SER A 41 -3.99 15.54 3.38
C SER A 41 -3.64 14.68 4.59
N PHE A 42 -2.42 14.15 4.60
CA PHE A 42 -1.94 13.25 5.63
C PHE A 42 -0.53 13.65 6.06
N ASP A 43 -0.29 13.65 7.36
CA ASP A 43 1.06 13.78 7.90
C ASP A 43 1.64 12.39 8.14
N ALA A 44 2.88 12.19 7.67
CA ALA A 44 3.60 10.93 7.81
C ALA A 44 5.08 11.21 8.10
N ALA A 45 5.50 10.94 9.34
CA ALA A 45 6.80 11.40 9.85
C ALA A 45 6.97 12.91 9.61
N ASP A 46 8.03 13.31 8.92
CA ASP A 46 8.34 14.73 8.64
C ASP A 46 7.71 15.23 7.32
N LEU A 47 6.81 14.45 6.72
CA LEU A 47 6.18 14.77 5.44
C LEU A 47 4.71 15.14 5.60
N HIS A 48 4.31 16.20 4.91
CA HIS A 48 2.91 16.54 4.65
C HIS A 48 2.55 16.12 3.21
N VAL A 49 1.61 15.19 3.08
CA VAL A 49 1.20 14.60 1.80
C VAL A 49 -0.21 15.06 1.45
N ASP A 50 -0.32 15.98 0.50
CA ASP A 50 -1.61 16.47 -0.01
C ASP A 50 -2.06 15.67 -1.24
N LEU A 51 -3.09 14.85 -1.08
CA LEU A 51 -3.74 14.10 -2.16
C LEU A 51 -4.99 14.79 -2.70
N SER A 52 -5.40 15.94 -2.16
CA SER A 52 -6.68 16.60 -2.46
C SER A 52 -6.83 17.05 -3.91
N LYS A 53 -5.71 17.28 -4.60
CA LYS A 53 -5.65 17.68 -6.01
C LYS A 53 -5.75 16.50 -6.99
N ASN A 54 -5.88 15.27 -6.48
CA ASN A 54 -6.16 14.10 -7.32
C ASN A 54 -7.64 14.00 -7.65
N LEU A 55 -7.96 13.26 -8.72
CA LEU A 55 -9.32 12.94 -9.14
C LEU A 55 -9.94 11.82 -8.29
N ILE A 56 -9.94 12.01 -6.97
CA ILE A 56 -10.42 11.04 -5.99
C ILE A 56 -11.59 11.61 -5.19
N THR A 57 -12.57 10.76 -4.91
CA THR A 57 -13.61 10.99 -3.90
C THR A 57 -13.35 10.09 -2.69
N GLU A 58 -14.10 10.28 -1.61
CA GLU A 58 -14.05 9.40 -0.44
C GLU A 58 -14.36 7.95 -0.85
N GLU A 59 -15.35 7.76 -1.72
CA GLU A 59 -15.68 6.46 -2.32
C GLU A 59 -14.52 5.88 -3.14
N THR A 60 -13.83 6.69 -3.96
CA THR A 60 -12.65 6.22 -4.71
C THR A 60 -11.59 5.65 -3.76
N VAL A 61 -11.30 6.34 -2.66
CA VAL A 61 -10.31 5.90 -1.67
C VAL A 61 -10.76 4.60 -1.01
N GLN A 62 -12.02 4.49 -0.59
CA GLN A 62 -12.53 3.25 0.02
C GLN A 62 -12.45 2.06 -0.93
N LEU A 63 -12.78 2.25 -2.22
CA LEU A 63 -12.69 1.19 -3.21
C LEU A 63 -11.23 0.79 -3.52
N LEU A 64 -10.30 1.74 -3.54
CA LEU A 64 -8.86 1.45 -3.67
C LEU A 64 -8.32 0.66 -2.45
N LEU A 65 -8.74 1.04 -1.23
CA LEU A 65 -8.39 0.30 -0.02
C LEU A 65 -9.00 -1.11 -0.01
N LYS A 66 -10.22 -1.28 -0.53
CA LYS A 66 -10.85 -2.59 -0.72
C LYS A 66 -10.05 -3.43 -1.72
N LEU A 67 -9.59 -2.86 -2.83
CA LEU A 67 -8.73 -3.55 -3.79
C LEU A 67 -7.43 -4.01 -3.13
N ALA A 68 -6.78 -3.13 -2.34
CA ALA A 68 -5.56 -3.47 -1.62
C ALA A 68 -5.75 -4.68 -0.68
N LYS A 69 -6.91 -4.79 -0.02
CA LYS A 69 -7.29 -5.96 0.79
C LYS A 69 -7.50 -7.20 -0.07
N GLU A 70 -8.28 -7.12 -1.15
CA GLU A 70 -8.58 -8.28 -2.02
C GLU A 70 -7.34 -8.86 -2.73
N VAL A 71 -6.29 -8.05 -2.92
CA VAL A 71 -5.00 -8.53 -3.50
C VAL A 71 -3.95 -8.92 -2.45
N ASN A 72 -4.32 -8.90 -1.16
CA ASN A 72 -3.45 -9.22 -0.02
C ASN A 72 -2.19 -8.35 0.04
N LEU A 73 -2.33 -7.03 -0.15
CA LEU A 73 -1.18 -6.12 -0.21
C LEU A 73 -0.40 -6.08 1.10
N ALA A 74 -1.09 -6.09 2.24
CA ALA A 74 -0.45 -6.03 3.56
C ALA A 74 0.38 -7.29 3.83
N GLU A 75 -0.16 -8.45 3.49
CA GLU A 75 0.49 -9.75 3.65
C GLU A 75 1.73 -9.85 2.75
N ARG A 76 1.65 -9.34 1.51
CA ARG A 76 2.82 -9.28 0.60
C ARG A 76 3.90 -8.35 1.11
N ARG A 77 3.50 -7.20 1.65
CA ARG A 77 4.42 -6.26 2.30
C ARG A 77 5.11 -6.96 3.47
N ASP A 78 4.35 -7.66 4.32
CA ASP A 78 4.89 -8.32 5.52
C ASP A 78 5.85 -9.46 5.14
N ALA A 79 5.50 -10.28 4.14
CA ALA A 79 6.39 -11.29 3.56
C ALA A 79 7.72 -10.72 3.05
N MET A 80 7.70 -9.52 2.44
CA MET A 80 8.93 -8.81 2.07
C MET A 80 9.75 -8.44 3.32
N PHE A 81 9.12 -7.89 4.36
CA PHE A 81 9.82 -7.47 5.58
C PHE A 81 10.37 -8.62 6.42
N THR A 82 9.72 -9.79 6.37
CA THR A 82 10.14 -11.01 7.09
C THR A 82 11.18 -11.82 6.32
N GLY A 83 11.39 -11.54 5.03
CA GLY A 83 12.42 -12.18 4.20
C GLY A 83 11.94 -13.44 3.49
N GLU A 84 10.64 -13.59 3.26
CA GLU A 84 10.15 -14.65 2.36
C GLU A 84 10.72 -14.50 0.95
N HIS A 85 10.82 -15.62 0.23
CA HIS A 85 11.32 -15.68 -1.13
C HIS A 85 10.27 -15.17 -2.13
N ILE A 86 10.02 -13.86 -2.10
CA ILE A 86 9.03 -13.22 -2.97
C ILE A 86 9.55 -12.95 -4.39
N ASN A 87 10.88 -12.95 -4.59
CA ASN A 87 11.46 -12.96 -5.94
C ASN A 87 11.42 -14.40 -6.45
N VAL A 88 10.28 -14.78 -7.04
CA VAL A 88 9.98 -16.15 -7.46
C VAL A 88 10.79 -16.62 -8.65
N THR A 89 11.29 -15.72 -9.50
CA THR A 89 12.06 -16.11 -10.69
C THR A 89 13.49 -16.52 -10.35
N GLU A 90 14.03 -16.01 -9.24
CA GLU A 90 15.37 -16.34 -8.74
C GLU A 90 15.35 -17.13 -7.43
N ASP A 91 14.17 -17.39 -6.87
CA ASP A 91 13.97 -17.97 -5.53
C ASP A 91 14.76 -17.26 -4.42
N ARG A 92 14.53 -15.95 -4.28
CA ARG A 92 15.29 -15.10 -3.34
C ARG A 92 14.42 -14.19 -2.47
N ALA A 93 14.90 -13.94 -1.26
CA ALA A 93 14.39 -12.89 -0.41
C ALA A 93 14.70 -11.48 -0.97
N VAL A 94 13.83 -10.51 -0.68
CA VAL A 94 14.01 -9.11 -1.08
C VAL A 94 14.06 -8.22 0.18
N LEU A 95 15.27 -7.96 0.68
CA LEU A 95 15.50 -7.35 2.00
C LEU A 95 16.26 -6.02 1.97
N HIS A 96 16.05 -5.19 0.94
CA HIS A 96 16.67 -3.87 0.86
C HIS A 96 16.32 -2.95 2.05
N THR A 97 15.16 -3.17 2.70
CA THR A 97 14.75 -2.46 3.91
C THR A 97 15.58 -2.85 5.13
N ALA A 98 16.10 -4.09 5.20
CA ALA A 98 16.93 -4.55 6.31
C ALA A 98 18.26 -3.79 6.41
N LEU A 99 18.82 -3.39 5.26
CA LEU A 99 20.07 -2.61 5.16
C LEU A 99 19.97 -1.20 5.76
N ARG A 100 18.75 -0.69 5.95
CA ARG A 100 18.48 0.66 6.48
C ARG A 100 17.92 0.64 7.90
N ARG A 101 17.88 -0.52 8.57
CA ARG A 101 17.39 -0.61 9.94
C ARG A 101 18.36 0.11 10.89
N PRO A 102 17.86 1.00 11.78
CA PRO A 102 18.68 1.58 12.83
C PRO A 102 19.28 0.47 13.70
N LYS A 103 20.49 0.70 14.22
CA LYS A 103 21.08 -0.23 15.21
C LYS A 103 20.15 -0.36 16.42
N GLY A 104 19.91 -1.58 16.86
CA GLY A 104 19.03 -1.87 17.99
C GLY A 104 17.53 -1.82 17.68
N TYR A 105 17.14 -1.58 16.42
CA TYR A 105 15.73 -1.66 16.03
C TYR A 105 15.27 -3.13 15.97
N SER A 106 14.38 -3.50 16.89
CA SER A 106 13.58 -4.72 16.79
C SER A 106 12.26 -4.37 16.10
N PRO A 107 11.89 -5.04 14.98
CA PRO A 107 10.58 -4.80 14.40
C PRO A 107 9.48 -5.19 15.40
N PRO A 108 8.29 -4.56 15.33
CA PRO A 108 7.12 -4.97 16.10
C PRO A 108 6.89 -6.49 15.96
N SER A 109 6.52 -7.14 17.06
CA SER A 109 6.35 -8.61 17.14
C SER A 109 5.43 -9.21 16.06
N LEU A 110 4.51 -8.41 15.51
CA LEU A 110 3.63 -8.76 14.40
C LEU A 110 4.39 -9.10 13.09
N LEU A 111 5.63 -8.64 12.92
CA LEU A 111 6.50 -8.92 11.78
C LEU A 111 7.57 -9.99 12.07
N MET A 112 7.57 -10.58 13.28
CA MET A 112 8.69 -11.41 13.77
C MET A 112 8.48 -12.91 13.54
N GLY A 113 7.36 -13.30 12.90
CA GLY A 113 7.12 -14.68 12.49
C GLY A 113 8.14 -15.13 11.45
N ARG A 114 9.24 -15.75 11.90
CA ARG A 114 10.30 -16.41 11.10
C ARG A 114 11.46 -15.54 10.59
N MET A 115 11.84 -14.47 11.28
CA MET A 115 13.15 -13.86 11.01
C MET A 115 14.29 -14.77 11.51
N SER A 116 14.83 -15.65 10.65
CA SER A 116 16.14 -16.23 10.88
C SER A 116 17.19 -15.30 10.26
N ILE A 117 17.89 -14.53 11.11
CA ILE A 117 18.97 -13.60 10.73
C ILE A 117 20.25 -14.35 10.26
N ALA A 118 20.19 -15.67 10.06
CA ALA A 118 21.34 -16.50 9.73
C ALA A 118 21.79 -16.50 8.26
N MET A 119 21.36 -15.53 7.42
CA MET A 119 21.77 -15.46 6.00
C MET A 119 22.73 -14.32 5.64
N PHE A 120 23.27 -13.61 6.63
CA PHE A 120 24.40 -12.70 6.42
C PHE A 120 25.70 -13.32 6.96
N THR A 121 26.15 -14.43 6.37
CA THR A 121 27.59 -14.74 6.35
C THR A 121 28.24 -13.84 5.31
N PRO A 122 29.21 -12.98 5.69
CA PRO A 122 29.96 -12.20 4.70
C PRO A 122 30.80 -13.16 3.85
N PHE A 123 30.86 -12.90 2.54
CA PHE A 123 31.93 -13.42 1.69
C PHE A 123 33.27 -12.81 2.10
#